data_AF-A0A497B2P9-F1
#
_entry.id   AF-A0A497B2P9-F1
#
_cell.length_a   1.000
_cell.length_b   1.000
_cell.length_c   1.000
_cell.angle_alpha   90.00
_cell.angle_beta   90.00
_cell.angle_gamma   90.00
#
_symmetry.space_group_name_H-M   'P 1'
#
loop_
_entity.id
_entity.type
_entity.pdbx_description
1 polymer ?
#
loop_
_entity_poly.entity_id
_entity_poly.type
_entity_poly.pdbx_seq_one_letter_code
_entity_poly.pdbx_strand_id
1 'polypeptide(L)'
;MLKRKLLLPLTLFMISLFFIPSAFAQTWEPLQEPYGIWQTCERTLWETINGDNYGNASWQIDVANFTGYHAEYYATEMSNYRLAWWHESSSKNFIIKQKFQINETHCFILWIWFKSYQTLWGAIYKNVVMMDITLSEEESCSFVGEYSVGGLNSYAVTDVWYNSSTQQLKVYLYHIADGYRDPEVCLDWSVNSTDLENITITQSIYHYGVGKFAGFMSDSIYQNEPYSPTIPETAERITHDIWHFINNLSNLIGQALPAWLRDWINSLGGYFEWLIGILAIVWNGVTLSVQFFPAIILFWFLDAIITSVHEGDLHPIGNCFMTIYNFARGVISTIVAIIGRIWDFITFWS
;
A
#
# COMPACT_ATOMS: atom_id res chain seq x y z
N MET A 1 32.08 -26.14 -65.17
CA MET A 1 33.14 -25.83 -64.18
C MET A 1 32.72 -24.88 -63.05
N LEU A 2 31.50 -24.29 -63.04
CA LEU A 2 31.06 -23.35 -61.98
C LEU A 2 30.74 -24.02 -60.62
N LYS A 3 30.28 -25.28 -60.61
CA LYS A 3 29.79 -25.97 -59.39
C LYS A 3 30.84 -26.19 -58.29
N ARG A 4 32.13 -26.30 -58.62
CA ARG A 4 33.20 -26.49 -57.62
C ARG A 4 33.67 -25.18 -56.96
N LYS A 5 33.50 -24.03 -57.63
CA LYS A 5 33.95 -22.73 -57.10
C LYS A 5 33.01 -22.15 -56.04
N LEU A 6 31.75 -22.58 -56.03
CA LEU A 6 30.75 -22.16 -55.05
C LEU A 6 30.72 -23.03 -53.79
N LEU A 7 31.29 -24.24 -53.86
CA LEU A 7 31.20 -25.20 -52.76
C LEU A 7 32.08 -24.80 -51.57
N LEU A 8 33.30 -24.31 -51.85
CA LEU A 8 34.26 -23.84 -50.85
C LEU A 8 33.79 -22.60 -50.05
N PRO A 9 33.30 -21.51 -50.68
CA PRO A 9 32.78 -20.37 -49.92
C PRO A 9 31.51 -20.73 -49.14
N LEU A 10 30.67 -21.65 -49.65
CA LEU A 10 29.49 -22.12 -48.94
C LEU A 10 29.85 -22.96 -47.70
N THR A 11 30.84 -23.85 -47.79
CA THR A 11 31.33 -24.57 -46.60
C THR A 11 32.02 -23.65 -45.61
N LEU A 12 32.82 -22.68 -46.08
CA LEU A 12 33.41 -21.66 -45.19
C LEU A 12 32.35 -20.81 -44.50
N PHE A 13 31.28 -20.42 -45.20
CA PHE A 13 30.16 -19.70 -44.62
C PHE A 13 29.42 -20.55 -43.57
N MET A 14 29.11 -21.82 -43.89
CA MET A 14 28.48 -22.75 -42.94
C MET A 14 29.36 -23.00 -41.71
N ILE A 15 30.67 -23.15 -41.88
CA ILE A 15 31.63 -23.29 -40.78
C ILE A 15 31.68 -22.00 -39.95
N SER A 16 31.63 -20.82 -40.59
CA SER A 16 31.60 -19.54 -39.87
C SER A 16 30.31 -19.37 -39.04
N LEU A 17 29.18 -19.94 -39.48
CA LEU A 17 27.94 -19.97 -38.69
C LEU A 17 28.07 -20.82 -37.41
N PHE A 18 28.92 -21.86 -37.41
CA PHE A 18 29.24 -22.64 -36.20
C PHE A 18 30.23 -21.93 -35.26
N PHE A 19 30.98 -20.95 -35.77
CA PHE A 19 31.91 -20.12 -34.98
C PHE A 19 31.33 -18.77 -34.59
N ILE A 20 30.08 -18.46 -34.98
CA ILE A 20 29.33 -17.40 -34.30
C ILE A 20 29.27 -17.87 -32.85
N PRO A 21 29.87 -17.13 -31.88
CA PRO A 21 29.71 -17.45 -30.48
C PRO A 21 28.21 -17.59 -30.28
N SER A 22 27.76 -18.77 -29.85
CA SER A 22 26.42 -18.90 -29.30
C SER A 22 26.39 -17.85 -28.20
N ALA A 23 25.78 -16.70 -28.49
CA ALA A 23 25.47 -15.71 -27.49
C ALA A 23 24.63 -16.50 -26.50
N PHE A 24 25.24 -16.91 -25.40
CA PHE A 24 24.54 -17.51 -24.28
C PHE A 24 23.64 -16.39 -23.78
N ALA A 25 22.47 -16.27 -24.40
CA ALA A 25 21.40 -15.46 -23.86
C ALA A 25 21.15 -16.08 -22.49
N GLN A 26 21.39 -15.31 -21.43
CA GLN A 26 20.93 -15.71 -20.12
C GLN A 26 19.42 -15.86 -20.22
N THR A 27 18.95 -17.08 -20.06
CA THR A 27 17.53 -17.42 -20.16
C THR A 27 17.05 -17.86 -18.80
N TRP A 28 15.82 -17.49 -18.49
CA TRP A 28 15.14 -18.03 -17.33
C TRP A 28 14.93 -19.54 -17.48
N GLU A 29 15.37 -20.29 -16.49
CA GLU A 29 15.22 -21.74 -16.41
C GLU A 29 14.13 -22.10 -15.41
N PRO A 30 13.19 -23.00 -15.76
CA PRO A 30 12.23 -23.50 -14.79
C PRO A 30 12.96 -24.31 -13.70
N LEU A 31 12.71 -23.98 -12.45
CA LEU A 31 13.26 -24.72 -11.30
C LEU A 31 12.56 -26.06 -11.09
N GLN A 32 11.27 -26.08 -11.42
CA GLN A 32 10.40 -27.25 -11.31
C GLN A 32 9.25 -27.09 -12.30
N GLU A 33 8.66 -28.21 -12.70
CA GLU A 33 7.41 -28.20 -13.46
C GLU A 33 6.31 -27.50 -12.65
N PRO A 34 5.54 -26.59 -13.26
CA PRO A 34 4.38 -25.98 -12.61
C PRO A 34 3.44 -27.04 -12.03
N TYR A 35 3.02 -26.84 -10.78
CA TYR A 35 2.00 -27.71 -10.17
C TYR A 35 0.74 -26.92 -9.84
N GLY A 36 -0.37 -27.65 -9.70
CA GLY A 36 -1.69 -27.08 -9.44
C GLY A 36 -2.48 -26.84 -10.73
N ILE A 37 -3.48 -25.97 -10.64
CA ILE A 37 -4.48 -25.78 -11.70
C ILE A 37 -4.30 -24.41 -12.35
N TRP A 38 -3.75 -24.43 -13.55
CA TRP A 38 -3.51 -23.25 -14.38
C TRP A 38 -4.25 -23.38 -15.71
N GLN A 39 -4.73 -22.25 -16.22
CA GLN A 39 -5.10 -22.12 -17.63
C GLN A 39 -3.87 -21.72 -18.46
N THR A 40 -3.03 -20.84 -17.92
CA THR A 40 -1.73 -20.46 -18.50
C THR A 40 -0.74 -20.24 -17.37
N CYS A 41 0.45 -20.80 -17.48
CA CYS A 41 1.50 -20.69 -16.48
C CYS A 41 2.85 -20.57 -17.19
N GLU A 42 3.18 -19.35 -17.59
CA GLU A 42 4.46 -18.99 -18.16
C GLU A 42 5.17 -18.01 -17.22
N ARG A 43 6.46 -17.77 -17.39
CA ARG A 43 7.20 -16.85 -16.51
C ARG A 43 6.57 -15.45 -16.46
N THR A 44 6.11 -14.94 -17.60
CA THR A 44 5.55 -13.59 -17.75
C THR A 44 4.03 -13.52 -17.80
N LEU A 45 3.34 -14.65 -17.87
CA LEU A 45 1.91 -14.68 -18.17
C LEU A 45 1.24 -15.78 -17.36
N TRP A 46 0.18 -15.42 -16.66
CA TRP A 46 -0.48 -16.29 -15.70
C TRP A 46 -1.98 -16.15 -15.79
N GLU A 47 -2.67 -17.29 -15.85
CA GLU A 47 -4.12 -17.32 -15.79
C GLU A 47 -4.57 -18.61 -15.08
N THR A 48 -5.54 -18.47 -14.19
CA THR A 48 -6.19 -19.60 -13.51
C THR A 48 -7.56 -19.85 -14.11
N ILE A 49 -8.04 -21.09 -14.08
CA ILE A 49 -9.47 -21.35 -14.31
C ILE A 49 -10.30 -20.80 -13.14
N ASN A 50 -11.57 -20.48 -13.42
CA ASN A 50 -12.50 -20.08 -12.38
C ASN A 50 -12.79 -21.27 -11.44
N GLY A 51 -12.51 -21.14 -10.13
CA GLY A 51 -12.62 -22.27 -9.22
C GLY A 51 -12.00 -22.03 -7.85
N ASP A 52 -12.20 -22.97 -6.94
CA ASP A 52 -11.32 -23.16 -5.79
C ASP A 52 -10.10 -23.95 -6.25
N ASN A 53 -8.95 -23.29 -6.32
CA ASN A 53 -7.74 -23.90 -6.81
C ASN A 53 -6.49 -23.25 -6.23
N TYR A 54 -5.41 -24.01 -6.30
CA TYR A 54 -4.07 -23.61 -5.93
C TYR A 54 -3.08 -23.99 -7.04
N GLY A 55 -1.93 -23.34 -7.03
CA GLY A 55 -0.84 -23.65 -7.93
C GLY A 55 0.39 -22.82 -7.65
N ASN A 56 1.53 -23.29 -8.18
CA ASN A 56 2.83 -22.69 -7.98
C ASN A 56 3.74 -23.03 -9.17
N ALA A 57 4.58 -22.09 -9.54
CA ALA A 57 5.66 -22.28 -10.51
C ALA A 57 6.85 -21.39 -10.15
N SER A 58 8.05 -21.83 -10.54
CA SER A 58 9.28 -21.11 -10.20
C SER A 58 10.26 -21.15 -11.35
N TRP A 59 10.95 -20.02 -11.55
CA TRP A 59 12.02 -19.85 -12.54
C TRP A 59 13.23 -19.22 -11.87
N GLN A 60 14.41 -19.49 -12.41
CA GLN A 60 15.66 -18.87 -11.98
C GLN A 60 16.47 -18.37 -13.16
N ILE A 61 17.34 -17.39 -12.90
CA ILE A 61 18.34 -16.91 -13.84
C ILE A 61 19.59 -16.50 -13.07
N ASP A 62 20.75 -16.88 -13.60
CA ASP A 62 22.04 -16.41 -13.11
C ASP A 62 22.46 -15.19 -13.92
N VAL A 63 22.82 -14.13 -13.20
CA VAL A 63 23.09 -12.80 -13.75
C VAL A 63 24.51 -12.41 -13.39
N ALA A 64 25.29 -12.05 -14.41
CA ALA A 64 26.66 -11.59 -14.25
C ALA A 64 26.69 -10.06 -14.24
N ASN A 65 27.58 -9.49 -13.42
CA ASN A 65 27.82 -8.04 -13.29
C ASN A 65 26.53 -7.24 -13.11
N PHE A 66 25.71 -7.63 -12.13
CA PHE A 66 24.40 -7.04 -11.88
C PHE A 66 24.53 -5.57 -11.49
N THR A 67 23.80 -4.70 -12.19
CA THR A 67 23.71 -3.27 -11.87
C THR A 67 22.30 -2.84 -11.49
N GLY A 68 21.29 -3.60 -11.93
CA GLY A 68 19.92 -3.37 -11.51
C GLY A 68 18.89 -4.27 -12.16
N TYR A 69 17.64 -4.10 -11.72
CA TYR A 69 16.47 -4.82 -12.16
C TYR A 69 15.26 -3.90 -12.11
N HIS A 70 14.42 -3.99 -13.13
CA HIS A 70 13.14 -3.30 -13.19
C HIS A 70 12.07 -4.31 -13.55
N ALA A 71 10.93 -4.28 -12.87
CA ALA A 71 9.80 -5.12 -13.22
C ALA A 71 8.45 -4.45 -12.93
N GLU A 72 7.52 -4.68 -13.82
CA GLU A 72 6.14 -4.18 -13.78
C GLU A 72 5.19 -5.38 -13.78
N TYR A 73 4.24 -5.39 -12.84
CA TYR A 73 3.29 -6.49 -12.64
C TYR A 73 1.87 -6.00 -12.79
N TYR A 74 1.09 -6.73 -13.58
CA TYR A 74 -0.28 -6.38 -13.89
C TYR A 74 -1.20 -7.53 -13.50
N ALA A 75 -2.17 -7.27 -12.63
CA ALA A 75 -3.34 -8.11 -12.48
C ALA A 75 -4.46 -7.53 -13.33
N THR A 76 -4.66 -8.13 -14.50
CA THR A 76 -5.69 -7.72 -15.48
C THR A 76 -7.08 -8.21 -15.12
N GLU A 77 -7.17 -9.34 -14.41
CA GLU A 77 -8.42 -9.87 -13.91
C GLU A 77 -8.16 -10.40 -12.50
N MET A 78 -8.98 -9.95 -11.56
CA MET A 78 -9.01 -10.55 -10.23
C MET A 78 -10.43 -10.54 -9.69
N SER A 79 -10.96 -11.74 -9.53
CA SER A 79 -12.30 -11.94 -8.98
C SER A 79 -12.27 -13.07 -7.96
N ASN A 80 -13.17 -12.96 -6.98
CA ASN A 80 -13.46 -14.03 -6.04
C ASN A 80 -14.97 -14.23 -5.97
N TYR A 81 -15.38 -15.42 -5.55
CA TYR A 81 -16.79 -15.72 -5.26
C TYR A 81 -16.87 -16.66 -4.06
N ARG A 82 -18.06 -16.76 -3.47
CA ARG A 82 -18.33 -17.70 -2.38
C ARG A 82 -18.78 -19.04 -2.94
N LEU A 83 -18.19 -20.12 -2.44
CA LEU A 83 -18.65 -21.48 -2.76
C LEU A 83 -20.05 -21.76 -2.20
N ALA A 84 -20.40 -21.13 -1.08
CA ALA A 84 -21.70 -21.23 -0.45
C ALA A 84 -22.17 -19.89 0.12
N TRP A 85 -23.47 -19.62 0.07
CA TRP A 85 -24.05 -18.35 0.48
C TRP A 85 -23.83 -18.03 1.97
N TRP A 86 -23.65 -19.05 2.81
CA TRP A 86 -23.42 -18.89 4.26
C TRP A 86 -21.96 -18.65 4.64
N HIS A 87 -21.01 -18.78 3.70
CA HIS A 87 -19.62 -18.43 3.98
C HIS A 87 -19.52 -16.93 4.25
N GLU A 88 -18.99 -16.58 5.42
CA GLU A 88 -18.80 -15.19 5.85
C GLU A 88 -17.80 -14.47 4.94
N SER A 89 -16.73 -15.17 4.55
CA SER A 89 -15.68 -14.62 3.70
C SER A 89 -15.21 -15.60 2.61
N SER A 90 -14.59 -15.04 1.57
CA SER A 90 -13.89 -15.77 0.52
C SER A 90 -12.75 -14.91 -0.01
N SER A 91 -11.68 -15.53 -0.49
CA SER A 91 -10.60 -14.78 -1.12
C SER A 91 -9.95 -15.57 -2.25
N LYS A 92 -9.42 -14.82 -3.21
CA LYS A 92 -8.46 -15.28 -4.21
C LYS A 92 -7.15 -14.55 -3.95
N ASN A 93 -6.07 -15.31 -3.86
CA ASN A 93 -4.74 -14.79 -3.61
C ASN A 93 -3.85 -15.18 -4.79
N PHE A 94 -3.10 -14.22 -5.32
CA PHE A 94 -2.04 -14.43 -6.29
C PHE A 94 -0.82 -13.66 -5.82
N ILE A 95 0.31 -14.34 -5.72
CA ILE A 95 1.47 -13.80 -5.07
C ILE A 95 2.72 -14.13 -5.86
N ILE A 96 3.57 -13.13 -6.00
CA ILE A 96 4.86 -13.20 -6.67
C ILE A 96 5.92 -13.00 -5.62
N LYS A 97 6.86 -13.95 -5.55
CA LYS A 97 8.05 -13.91 -4.73
C LYS A 97 9.25 -13.77 -5.65
N GLN A 98 10.07 -12.74 -5.46
CA GLN A 98 11.35 -12.60 -6.15
C GLN A 98 12.48 -12.57 -5.16
N LYS A 99 13.32 -13.60 -5.21
CA LYS A 99 14.49 -13.73 -4.36
C LYS A 99 15.72 -13.35 -5.17
N PHE A 100 16.50 -12.42 -4.63
CA PHE A 100 17.79 -12.01 -5.17
C PHE A 100 18.86 -12.58 -4.24
N GLN A 101 19.48 -13.69 -4.66
CA GLN A 101 20.59 -14.31 -3.97
C GLN A 101 21.88 -13.66 -4.45
N ILE A 102 22.52 -12.87 -3.58
CA ILE A 102 23.76 -12.17 -3.90
C ILE A 102 24.96 -13.09 -3.68
N ASN A 103 25.03 -13.73 -2.52
CA ASN A 103 26.02 -14.77 -2.18
C ASN A 103 25.40 -15.74 -1.17
N GLU A 104 26.11 -16.77 -0.71
CA GLU A 104 25.55 -17.82 0.16
C GLU A 104 24.82 -17.32 1.41
N THR A 105 25.23 -16.17 1.97
CA THR A 105 24.67 -15.62 3.22
C THR A 105 23.78 -14.39 3.00
N HIS A 106 23.89 -13.73 1.85
CA HIS A 106 23.19 -12.47 1.56
C HIS A 106 22.12 -12.70 0.50
N CYS A 107 20.85 -12.58 0.90
CA CYS A 107 19.75 -12.44 -0.04
C CYS A 107 18.64 -11.53 0.50
N PHE A 108 17.85 -11.00 -0.41
CA PHE A 108 16.59 -10.34 -0.09
C PHE A 108 15.47 -10.94 -0.93
N ILE A 109 14.25 -10.80 -0.43
CA ILE A 109 13.05 -11.35 -1.03
C ILE A 109 12.04 -10.23 -1.16
N LEU A 110 11.51 -10.06 -2.36
CA LEU A 110 10.39 -9.18 -2.67
C LEU A 110 9.12 -10.01 -2.72
N TRP A 111 8.09 -9.55 -2.04
CA TRP A 111 6.76 -10.15 -2.09
C TRP A 111 5.79 -9.14 -2.69
N ILE A 112 5.01 -9.60 -3.67
CA ILE A 112 3.97 -8.81 -4.32
C ILE A 112 2.71 -9.65 -4.32
N TRP A 113 1.75 -9.26 -3.50
CA TRP A 113 0.52 -10.00 -3.24
C TRP A 113 -0.68 -9.25 -3.79
N PHE A 114 -1.26 -9.81 -4.85
CA PHE A 114 -2.58 -9.43 -5.33
C PHE A 114 -3.62 -10.27 -4.59
N LYS A 115 -4.59 -9.62 -3.96
CA LYS A 115 -5.66 -10.29 -3.23
C LYS A 115 -7.00 -9.69 -3.59
N SER A 116 -7.90 -10.54 -4.03
CA SER A 116 -9.33 -10.21 -4.09
C SER A 116 -10.00 -10.90 -2.94
N TYR A 117 -10.69 -10.16 -2.08
CA TYR A 117 -11.42 -10.76 -0.97
C TYR A 117 -12.82 -10.17 -0.82
N GLN A 118 -13.70 -11.01 -0.27
CA GLN A 118 -14.99 -10.59 0.23
C GLN A 118 -15.17 -11.04 1.68
N THR A 119 -15.79 -10.20 2.50
CA THR A 119 -16.15 -10.51 3.89
C THR A 119 -17.59 -10.08 4.17
N LEU A 120 -18.12 -10.40 5.36
CA LEU A 120 -19.49 -10.09 5.76
C LEU A 120 -20.54 -10.57 4.75
N TRP A 121 -20.44 -11.82 4.32
CA TRP A 121 -21.33 -12.43 3.33
C TRP A 121 -21.39 -11.65 2.01
N GLY A 122 -20.24 -11.10 1.59
CA GLY A 122 -20.11 -10.34 0.36
C GLY A 122 -20.50 -8.87 0.46
N ALA A 123 -20.84 -8.37 1.65
CA ALA A 123 -21.12 -6.94 1.86
C ALA A 123 -19.86 -6.07 1.70
N ILE A 124 -18.69 -6.64 1.95
CA ILE A 124 -17.40 -6.01 1.65
C ILE A 124 -16.76 -6.79 0.51
N TYR A 125 -16.40 -6.10 -0.55
CA TYR A 125 -15.56 -6.63 -1.63
C TYR A 125 -14.40 -5.67 -1.86
N LYS A 126 -13.17 -6.20 -1.88
CA LYS A 126 -11.97 -5.40 -2.11
C LYS A 126 -10.96 -6.18 -2.93
N ASN A 127 -10.29 -5.45 -3.83
CA ASN A 127 -9.06 -5.87 -4.46
C ASN A 127 -7.93 -5.06 -3.81
N VAL A 128 -6.89 -5.74 -3.35
CA VAL A 128 -5.77 -5.12 -2.67
C VAL A 128 -4.46 -5.62 -3.27
N VAL A 129 -3.46 -4.75 -3.25
CA VAL A 129 -2.06 -5.09 -3.52
C VAL A 129 -1.30 -4.90 -2.22
N MET A 130 -0.45 -5.85 -1.88
CA MET A 130 0.45 -5.75 -0.74
C MET A 130 1.85 -6.02 -1.24
N MET A 131 2.81 -5.26 -0.72
CA MET A 131 4.21 -5.37 -1.10
C MET A 131 5.06 -5.43 0.15
N ASP A 132 6.10 -6.27 0.13
CA ASP A 132 7.00 -6.45 1.26
C ASP A 132 8.42 -6.79 0.77
N ILE A 133 9.42 -6.42 1.58
CA ILE A 133 10.83 -6.75 1.37
C ILE A 133 11.34 -7.43 2.63
N THR A 134 11.90 -8.63 2.49
CA THR A 134 12.52 -9.37 3.60
C THR A 134 14.01 -9.56 3.34
N LEU A 135 14.84 -9.24 4.32
CA LEU A 135 16.27 -9.57 4.32
C LEU A 135 16.51 -10.93 4.99
N SER A 136 17.41 -11.73 4.42
CA SER A 136 17.75 -13.06 4.95
C SER A 136 18.72 -12.98 6.13
N GLU A 137 18.16 -13.05 7.34
CA GLU A 137 18.61 -13.85 8.50
C GLU A 137 17.58 -13.79 9.65
N GLU A 138 16.58 -12.92 9.55
CA GLU A 138 15.45 -12.89 10.47
C GLU A 138 14.15 -13.23 9.73
N GLU A 139 13.35 -14.14 10.29
CA GLU A 139 11.97 -14.40 9.86
C GLU A 139 11.03 -13.19 10.10
N SER A 140 11.58 -12.00 10.39
CA SER A 140 10.84 -10.76 10.63
C SER A 140 10.52 -10.10 9.28
N CYS A 141 9.35 -10.42 8.75
CA CYS A 141 8.74 -9.64 7.66
C CYS A 141 8.41 -8.24 8.20
N SER A 142 9.00 -7.19 7.63
CA SER A 142 8.55 -5.82 7.89
C SER A 142 7.32 -5.54 7.03
N PHE A 143 6.15 -6.04 7.43
CA PHE A 143 4.89 -5.78 6.70
C PHE A 143 4.68 -4.27 6.52
N VAL A 144 4.77 -3.78 5.28
CA VAL A 144 4.79 -2.33 5.02
C VAL A 144 3.40 -1.74 4.78
N GLY A 145 2.42 -2.55 4.35
CA GLY A 145 1.04 -2.12 4.28
C GLY A 145 0.11 -3.00 3.44
N GLU A 146 -1.20 -2.85 3.66
CA GLU A 146 -2.27 -3.35 2.79
C GLU A 146 -2.89 -2.17 2.04
N TYR A 147 -2.88 -2.22 0.70
CA TYR A 147 -3.32 -1.10 -0.12
C TYR A 147 -4.57 -1.47 -0.91
N SER A 148 -5.65 -0.72 -0.67
CA SER A 148 -6.90 -0.89 -1.40
C SER A 148 -6.76 -0.30 -2.79
N VAL A 149 -6.83 -1.13 -3.82
CA VAL A 149 -6.85 -0.66 -5.20
C VAL A 149 -8.29 -0.30 -5.56
N GLY A 150 -8.54 0.98 -5.83
CA GLY A 150 -9.86 1.54 -6.16
C GLY A 150 -10.42 1.14 -7.54
N GLY A 151 -9.89 0.09 -8.19
CA GLY A 151 -10.22 -0.25 -9.58
C GLY A 151 -9.99 -1.71 -9.97
N LEU A 152 -10.36 -2.04 -11.20
CA LEU A 152 -10.28 -3.40 -11.79
C LEU A 152 -8.85 -3.84 -12.14
N ASN A 153 -7.92 -2.91 -12.29
CA ASN A 153 -6.54 -3.18 -12.67
C ASN A 153 -5.63 -2.88 -11.48
N SER A 154 -5.02 -3.92 -10.92
CA SER A 154 -4.01 -3.77 -9.88
C SER A 154 -2.62 -3.81 -10.49
N TYR A 155 -1.76 -2.89 -10.09
CA TYR A 155 -0.45 -2.67 -10.68
C TYR A 155 0.62 -2.45 -9.62
N ALA A 156 1.77 -3.10 -9.78
CA ALA A 156 2.93 -2.94 -8.92
C ALA A 156 4.20 -2.78 -9.76
N VAL A 157 5.17 -2.04 -9.23
CA VAL A 157 6.50 -1.87 -9.84
C VAL A 157 7.57 -2.17 -8.81
N THR A 158 8.64 -2.76 -9.30
CA THR A 158 9.86 -3.00 -8.56
C THR A 158 11.03 -2.40 -9.30
N ASP A 159 11.83 -1.63 -8.58
CA ASP A 159 13.13 -1.13 -9.02
C ASP A 159 14.20 -1.56 -8.03
N VAL A 160 15.20 -2.31 -8.49
CA VAL A 160 16.40 -2.68 -7.72
C VAL A 160 17.59 -2.10 -8.45
N TRP A 161 18.51 -1.43 -7.76
CA TRP A 161 19.74 -0.98 -8.40
C TRP A 161 20.88 -0.81 -7.41
N TYR A 162 22.10 -0.97 -7.90
CA TYR A 162 23.29 -0.70 -7.11
C TYR A 162 23.76 0.73 -7.31
N ASN A 163 23.80 1.50 -6.23
CA ASN A 163 24.38 2.84 -6.22
C ASN A 163 25.86 2.76 -5.86
N SER A 164 26.72 2.90 -6.87
CA SER A 164 28.18 2.86 -6.70
C SER A 164 28.75 4.01 -5.84
N SER A 165 28.04 5.14 -5.76
CA SER A 165 28.49 6.30 -4.96
C SER A 165 28.28 6.07 -3.47
N THR A 166 27.20 5.37 -3.09
CA THR A 166 26.89 5.06 -1.69
C THR A 166 27.25 3.63 -1.29
N GLN A 167 27.68 2.79 -2.25
CA GLN A 167 27.92 1.35 -2.08
C GLN A 167 26.71 0.61 -1.48
N GLN A 168 25.52 0.96 -1.96
CA GLN A 168 24.27 0.41 -1.47
C GLN A 168 23.45 -0.15 -2.62
N LEU A 169 22.88 -1.33 -2.39
CA LEU A 169 21.76 -1.83 -3.14
C LEU A 169 20.49 -1.12 -2.66
N LYS A 170 19.79 -0.49 -3.58
CA LYS A 170 18.52 0.17 -3.33
C LYS A 170 17.40 -0.67 -3.92
N VAL A 171 16.33 -0.85 -3.17
CA VAL A 171 15.11 -1.51 -3.63
C VAL A 171 13.93 -0.58 -3.38
N TYR A 172 13.15 -0.36 -4.43
CA TYR A 172 11.92 0.41 -4.40
C TYR A 172 10.76 -0.45 -4.87
N LEU A 173 9.70 -0.48 -4.06
CA LEU A 173 8.40 -1.06 -4.40
C LEU A 173 7.35 0.05 -4.37
N TYR A 174 6.55 0.15 -5.42
CA TYR A 174 5.45 1.10 -5.49
C TYR A 174 4.29 0.57 -6.30
N HIS A 175 3.09 0.99 -5.94
CA HIS A 175 1.89 0.72 -6.71
C HIS A 175 1.45 2.00 -7.45
N ILE A 176 0.68 1.84 -8.51
CA ILE A 176 0.02 2.96 -9.18
C ILE A 176 -1.48 2.74 -9.12
N ALA A 177 -2.17 3.54 -8.31
CA ALA A 177 -3.63 3.62 -8.29
C ALA A 177 -4.04 5.06 -8.66
N ASP A 178 -4.98 5.19 -9.60
CA ASP A 178 -5.63 6.46 -9.95
C ASP A 178 -4.67 7.64 -10.26
N GLY A 179 -3.53 7.36 -10.88
CA GLY A 179 -2.53 8.37 -11.27
C GLY A 179 -1.58 8.78 -10.14
N TYR A 180 -1.71 8.20 -8.95
CA TYR A 180 -0.79 8.38 -7.84
C TYR A 180 0.27 7.27 -7.85
N ARG A 181 1.55 7.66 -7.74
CA ARG A 181 2.68 6.75 -7.55
C ARG A 181 3.22 7.02 -6.16
N ASP A 182 2.92 6.15 -5.21
CA ASP A 182 3.47 6.29 -3.86
C ASP A 182 4.62 5.29 -3.69
N PRO A 183 5.90 5.74 -3.55
CA PRO A 183 6.99 4.86 -3.17
C PRO A 183 6.75 4.33 -1.75
N GLU A 184 6.35 3.07 -1.66
CA GLU A 184 5.80 2.49 -0.43
C GLU A 184 6.83 1.74 0.39
N VAL A 185 7.79 1.09 -0.27
CA VAL A 185 8.88 0.40 0.41
C VAL A 185 10.21 0.78 -0.20
N CYS A 186 11.11 1.29 0.64
CA CYS A 186 12.49 1.52 0.30
C CYS A 186 13.39 0.68 1.20
N LEU A 187 14.29 -0.09 0.61
CA LEU A 187 15.39 -0.72 1.31
C LEU A 187 16.70 -0.15 0.76
N ASP A 188 17.53 0.39 1.66
CA ASP A 188 18.92 0.70 1.38
C ASP A 188 19.80 -0.31 2.11
N TRP A 189 20.49 -1.17 1.36
CA TRP A 189 21.31 -2.24 1.91
C TRP A 189 22.76 -2.13 1.46
N SER A 190 23.69 -2.05 2.41
CA SER A 190 25.13 -1.99 2.12
C SER A 190 25.61 -3.34 1.57
N VAL A 191 26.19 -3.32 0.36
CA VAL A 191 26.68 -4.52 -0.34
C VAL A 191 27.99 -4.17 -1.04
N ASN A 192 28.98 -5.08 -1.06
CA ASN A 192 30.21 -4.85 -1.83
C ASN A 192 29.93 -5.10 -3.31
N SER A 193 30.50 -4.28 -4.20
CA SER A 193 30.32 -4.46 -5.64
C SER A 193 30.76 -5.83 -6.16
N THR A 194 31.76 -6.45 -5.53
CA THR A 194 32.24 -7.79 -5.87
C THR A 194 31.19 -8.87 -5.62
N ASP A 195 30.29 -8.65 -4.67
CA ASP A 195 29.22 -9.60 -4.35
C ASP A 195 28.13 -9.58 -5.44
N LEU A 196 28.11 -8.56 -6.31
CA LEU A 196 27.16 -8.41 -7.43
C LEU A 196 27.70 -8.97 -8.76
N GLU A 197 28.90 -9.57 -8.76
CA GLU A 197 29.51 -10.16 -9.96
C GLU A 197 28.70 -11.33 -10.49
N ASN A 198 28.12 -12.15 -9.60
CA ASN A 198 27.26 -13.28 -9.95
C ASN A 198 26.13 -13.37 -8.93
N ILE A 199 24.92 -13.04 -9.35
CA ILE A 199 23.73 -13.19 -8.50
C ILE A 199 22.76 -14.17 -9.16
N THR A 200 21.96 -14.84 -8.34
CA THR A 200 20.85 -15.66 -8.83
C THR A 200 19.55 -14.96 -8.49
N ILE A 201 18.71 -14.72 -9.49
CA ILE A 201 17.35 -14.22 -9.30
C ILE A 201 16.40 -15.40 -9.44
N THR A 202 15.59 -15.64 -8.41
CA THR A 202 14.54 -16.66 -8.42
C THR A 202 13.18 -15.99 -8.35
N GLN A 203 12.35 -16.24 -9.34
CA GLN A 203 10.95 -15.88 -9.33
C GLN A 203 10.11 -17.09 -8.95
N SER A 204 9.19 -16.94 -8.01
CA SER A 204 8.17 -17.94 -7.70
C SER A 204 6.81 -17.29 -7.67
N ILE A 205 5.84 -17.90 -8.34
CA ILE A 205 4.46 -17.47 -8.33
C ILE A 205 3.63 -18.49 -7.59
N TYR A 206 2.62 -18.03 -6.86
CA TYR A 206 1.70 -18.92 -6.16
C TYR A 206 0.31 -18.32 -6.10
N HIS A 207 -0.70 -19.16 -6.27
CA HIS A 207 -2.09 -18.77 -6.06
C HIS A 207 -2.81 -19.79 -5.21
N TYR A 208 -3.85 -19.31 -4.51
CA TYR A 208 -4.78 -20.15 -3.78
C TYR A 208 -6.11 -19.43 -3.54
N GLY A 209 -7.13 -20.21 -3.23
CA GLY A 209 -8.47 -19.72 -2.91
C GLY A 209 -9.42 -19.71 -4.11
N VAL A 210 -10.57 -19.09 -3.92
CA VAL A 210 -11.76 -19.24 -4.77
C VAL A 210 -11.92 -18.04 -5.68
N GLY A 211 -11.95 -18.28 -7.00
CA GLY A 211 -12.13 -17.22 -7.98
C GLY A 211 -11.30 -17.43 -9.24
N LYS A 212 -11.12 -16.33 -9.98
CA LYS A 212 -10.29 -16.27 -11.18
C LYS A 212 -9.24 -15.16 -11.05
N PHE A 213 -8.05 -15.43 -11.54
CA PHE A 213 -6.98 -14.48 -11.71
C PHE A 213 -6.39 -14.58 -13.12
N ALA A 214 -6.07 -13.43 -13.71
CA ALA A 214 -5.25 -13.31 -14.91
C ALA A 214 -4.32 -12.10 -14.78
N GLY A 215 -3.06 -12.27 -15.18
CA GLY A 215 -2.07 -11.21 -15.11
C GLY A 215 -0.83 -11.51 -15.91
N PHE A 216 0.02 -10.50 -16.04
CA PHE A 216 1.29 -10.60 -16.73
C PHE A 216 2.34 -9.71 -16.09
N MET A 217 3.58 -9.86 -16.51
CA MET A 217 4.66 -8.95 -16.16
C MET A 217 5.58 -8.67 -17.34
N SER A 218 6.32 -7.57 -17.20
CA SER A 218 7.49 -7.23 -17.98
C SER A 218 8.63 -6.88 -17.05
N ASP A 219 9.85 -7.28 -17.38
CA ASP A 219 11.04 -6.97 -16.61
C ASP A 219 12.24 -6.67 -17.50
N SER A 220 13.28 -6.12 -16.89
CA SER A 220 14.57 -5.83 -17.51
C SER A 220 15.66 -5.99 -16.46
N ILE A 221 16.68 -6.78 -16.80
CA ILE A 221 17.88 -6.98 -15.97
C ILE A 221 19.01 -6.14 -16.60
N TYR A 222 19.64 -5.30 -15.79
CA TYR A 222 20.73 -4.42 -16.20
C TYR A 222 22.08 -4.99 -15.75
N GLN A 223 23.05 -4.95 -16.66
CA GLN A 223 24.39 -5.51 -16.48
C GLN A 223 25.45 -4.57 -17.00
N ASN A 224 26.62 -4.57 -16.36
CA ASN A 224 27.84 -3.84 -16.73
C ASN A 224 27.72 -2.30 -16.68
N GLU A 225 26.61 -1.73 -17.12
CA GLU A 225 26.34 -0.30 -17.14
C GLU A 225 25.53 0.14 -15.91
N PRO A 226 25.83 1.30 -15.29
CA PRO A 226 25.08 1.80 -14.15
C PRO A 226 23.59 1.97 -14.48
N TYR A 227 22.72 1.36 -13.65
CA TYR A 227 21.28 1.59 -13.69
C TYR A 227 20.90 2.56 -12.57
N SER A 228 20.14 3.60 -12.92
CA SER A 228 19.62 4.58 -11.96
C SER A 228 18.20 4.96 -12.38
N PRO A 229 17.16 4.33 -11.79
CA PRO A 229 15.78 4.64 -12.10
C PRO A 229 15.42 6.06 -11.65
N THR A 230 14.43 6.66 -12.33
CA THR A 230 13.78 7.88 -11.85
C THR A 230 12.66 7.47 -10.91
N ILE A 231 12.86 7.65 -9.61
CA ILE A 231 11.85 7.37 -8.59
C ILE A 231 10.81 8.49 -8.59
N PRO A 232 9.50 8.17 -8.68
CA PRO A 232 8.46 9.18 -8.62
C PRO A 232 8.41 9.87 -7.25
N GLU A 233 8.11 11.17 -7.24
CA GLU A 233 7.93 11.93 -6.00
C GLU A 233 6.71 11.42 -5.23
N THR A 234 6.88 11.22 -3.92
CA THR A 234 5.83 10.83 -2.98
C THR A 234 4.70 11.86 -3.01
N ALA A 235 3.49 11.46 -3.40
CA ALA A 235 2.32 12.31 -3.22
C ALA A 235 1.99 12.41 -1.72
N GLU A 236 1.67 13.60 -1.21
CA GLU A 236 1.23 13.76 0.18
C GLU A 236 0.04 12.84 0.46
N ARG A 237 0.26 11.87 1.35
CA ARG A 237 -0.75 10.92 1.82
C ARG A 237 -1.88 11.71 2.46
N ILE A 238 -3.03 11.80 1.79
CA ILE A 238 -4.26 12.24 2.44
C ILE A 238 -4.51 11.23 3.56
N THR A 239 -4.28 11.67 4.79
CA THR A 239 -4.54 10.90 6.00
C THR A 239 -5.97 10.37 5.94
N HIS A 240 -6.15 9.11 6.31
CA HIS A 240 -7.43 8.42 6.21
C HIS A 240 -8.45 9.13 7.12
N ASP A 241 -9.24 10.00 6.50
CA ASP A 241 -10.21 10.86 7.17
C ASP A 241 -11.40 10.01 7.65
N ILE A 242 -12.13 10.50 8.65
CA ILE A 242 -13.40 9.91 9.12
C ILE A 242 -14.40 9.78 7.95
N TRP A 243 -14.22 10.60 6.90
CA TRP A 243 -14.93 10.51 5.64
C TRP A 243 -14.67 9.22 4.85
N HIS A 244 -13.49 8.62 4.93
CA HIS A 244 -13.23 7.32 4.30
C HIS A 244 -13.96 6.18 5.05
N PHE A 245 -14.08 6.29 6.38
CA PHE A 245 -14.92 5.41 7.18
C PHE A 245 -16.41 5.61 6.86
N ILE A 246 -16.88 6.86 6.77
CA ILE A 246 -18.27 7.20 6.39
C ILE A 246 -18.58 6.78 4.95
N ASN A 247 -17.66 6.96 4.00
CA ASN A 247 -17.82 6.54 2.61
C ASN A 247 -17.79 5.02 2.47
N ASN A 248 -16.92 4.33 3.22
CA ASN A 248 -16.93 2.87 3.25
C ASN A 248 -18.19 2.34 3.92
N LEU A 249 -18.68 2.96 5.01
CA LEU A 249 -19.93 2.62 5.67
C LEU A 249 -21.13 2.90 4.74
N SER A 250 -21.14 4.05 4.05
CA SER A 250 -22.15 4.46 3.07
C SER A 250 -22.16 3.56 1.84
N ASN A 251 -21.01 3.08 1.37
CA ASN A 251 -20.91 2.12 0.27
C ASN A 251 -21.35 0.71 0.69
N LEU A 252 -20.98 0.29 1.90
CA LEU A 252 -21.33 -1.02 2.49
C LEU A 252 -22.84 -1.11 2.79
N ILE A 253 -23.42 -0.03 3.30
CA ILE A 253 -24.85 0.12 3.55
C ILE A 253 -25.61 0.40 2.23
N GLY A 254 -25.01 1.19 1.35
CA GLY A 254 -25.54 1.61 0.07
C GLY A 254 -25.61 0.52 -0.98
N GLN A 255 -24.99 -0.65 -0.79
CA GLN A 255 -25.23 -1.81 -1.66
C GLN A 255 -26.35 -2.72 -1.15
N ALA A 256 -26.63 -2.69 0.16
CA ALA A 256 -27.60 -3.59 0.80
C ALA A 256 -29.01 -2.97 1.02
N LEU A 257 -29.13 -1.64 1.04
CA LEU A 257 -30.40 -1.00 1.44
C LEU A 257 -31.32 -0.58 0.27
N PRO A 258 -32.64 -0.56 0.47
CA PRO A 258 -33.60 0.04 -0.46
C PRO A 258 -33.37 1.55 -0.66
N ALA A 259 -33.73 2.07 -1.85
CA ALA A 259 -33.49 3.46 -2.26
C ALA A 259 -33.96 4.51 -1.23
N TRP A 260 -35.15 4.32 -0.64
CA TRP A 260 -35.71 5.26 0.34
C TRP A 260 -34.85 5.45 1.59
N LEU A 261 -34.10 4.40 2.00
CA LEU A 261 -33.25 4.46 3.18
C LEU A 261 -31.85 5.01 2.84
N ARG A 262 -31.39 4.85 1.59
CA ARG A 262 -30.20 5.55 1.07
C ARG A 262 -30.42 7.05 1.00
N ASP A 263 -31.59 7.47 0.52
CA ASP A 263 -31.97 8.89 0.46
C ASP A 263 -32.05 9.50 1.87
N TRP A 264 -32.52 8.73 2.84
CA TRP A 264 -32.54 9.13 4.25
C TRP A 264 -31.14 9.25 4.87
N ILE A 265 -30.23 8.30 4.61
CA ILE A 265 -28.84 8.34 5.08
C ILE A 265 -28.06 9.48 4.43
N ASN A 266 -28.24 9.71 3.13
CA ASN A 266 -27.63 10.85 2.43
C ASN A 266 -28.15 12.18 2.98
N SER A 267 -29.44 12.24 3.32
CA SER A 267 -30.01 13.40 4.01
C SER A 267 -29.37 13.61 5.38
N LEU A 268 -29.18 12.53 6.17
CA LEU A 268 -28.45 12.60 7.44
C LEU A 268 -27.00 13.07 7.26
N GLY A 269 -26.29 12.58 6.25
CA GLY A 269 -24.94 13.02 5.90
C GLY A 269 -24.88 14.53 5.64
N GLY A 270 -25.83 15.06 4.86
CA GLY A 270 -25.96 16.50 4.63
C GLY A 270 -26.28 17.30 5.91
N TYR A 271 -27.09 16.76 6.83
CA TYR A 271 -27.34 17.39 8.13
C TYR A 271 -26.10 17.38 9.04
N PHE A 272 -25.29 16.31 8.99
CA PHE A 272 -24.02 16.23 9.73
C PHE A 272 -22.96 17.18 9.16
N GLU A 273 -22.81 17.29 7.84
CA GLU A 273 -21.93 18.27 7.19
C GLU A 273 -22.31 19.71 7.56
N TRP A 274 -23.60 20.02 7.54
CA TRP A 274 -24.10 21.32 7.97
C TRP A 274 -23.78 21.61 9.44
N LEU A 275 -23.98 20.61 10.33
CA LEU A 275 -23.73 20.76 11.76
C LEU A 275 -22.24 20.90 12.08
N ILE A 276 -21.36 20.16 11.38
CA ILE A 276 -19.91 20.29 11.47
C ILE A 276 -19.45 21.64 10.92
N GLY A 277 -20.02 22.10 9.80
CA GLY A 277 -19.75 23.43 9.25
C GLY A 277 -20.08 24.55 10.24
N ILE A 278 -21.23 24.44 10.92
CA ILE A 278 -21.60 25.39 11.99
C ILE A 278 -20.64 25.28 13.17
N LEU A 279 -20.28 24.07 13.62
CA LEU A 279 -19.32 23.89 14.70
C LEU A 279 -17.95 24.45 14.36
N ALA A 280 -17.48 24.31 13.12
CA ALA A 280 -16.22 24.88 12.66
C ALA A 280 -16.26 26.41 12.62
N ILE A 281 -17.39 27.00 12.21
CA ILE A 281 -17.59 28.46 12.27
C ILE A 281 -17.61 28.96 13.72
N VAL A 282 -18.32 28.27 14.61
CA VAL A 282 -18.37 28.59 16.04
C VAL A 282 -16.99 28.42 16.67
N TRP A 283 -16.27 27.34 16.34
CA TRP A 283 -14.92 27.07 16.84
C TRP A 283 -13.90 28.11 16.37
N ASN A 284 -13.95 28.50 15.10
CA ASN A 284 -13.14 29.61 14.60
C ASN A 284 -13.50 30.93 15.27
N GLY A 285 -14.79 31.20 15.51
CA GLY A 285 -15.25 32.37 16.27
C GLY A 285 -14.73 32.38 17.72
N VAL A 286 -14.76 31.22 18.39
CA VAL A 286 -14.20 31.03 19.73
C VAL A 286 -12.68 31.24 19.70
N THR A 287 -11.96 30.62 18.77
CA THR A 287 -10.49 30.72 18.66
C THR A 287 -10.03 32.15 18.40
N LEU A 288 -10.74 32.89 17.53
CA LEU A 288 -10.50 34.31 17.29
C LEU A 288 -10.82 35.19 18.50
N SER A 289 -11.67 34.71 19.42
CA SER A 289 -12.03 35.39 20.66
C SER A 289 -11.11 35.03 21.84
N VAL A 290 -10.43 33.88 21.80
CA VAL A 290 -9.47 33.44 22.83
C VAL A 290 -8.32 34.44 23.00
N GLN A 291 -7.84 35.05 21.91
CA GLN A 291 -6.77 36.07 21.98
C GLN A 291 -7.20 37.33 22.77
N PHE A 292 -8.50 37.61 22.85
CA PHE A 292 -9.04 38.75 23.61
C PHE A 292 -9.45 38.37 25.03
N PHE A 293 -9.52 37.07 25.34
CA PHE A 293 -9.96 36.55 26.63
C PHE A 293 -9.14 37.09 27.82
N PRO A 294 -7.79 37.20 27.73
CA PRO A 294 -7.00 37.81 28.82
C PRO A 294 -7.37 39.28 29.08
N ALA A 295 -7.65 40.06 28.03
CA ALA A 295 -8.04 41.46 28.17
C ALA A 295 -9.47 41.59 28.73
N ILE A 296 -10.40 40.74 28.28
CA ILE A 296 -11.79 40.71 28.79
C ILE A 296 -11.80 40.35 30.28
N ILE A 297 -11.04 39.33 30.70
CA ILE A 297 -10.90 38.94 32.11
C ILE A 297 -10.27 40.08 32.92
N LEU A 298 -9.23 40.73 32.39
CA LEU A 298 -8.56 41.85 33.06
C LEU A 298 -9.53 43.03 33.28
N PHE A 299 -10.27 43.44 32.25
CA PHE A 299 -11.22 44.55 32.37
C PHE A 299 -12.41 44.20 33.28
N TRP A 300 -12.88 42.95 33.24
CA TRP A 300 -13.94 42.50 34.13
C TRP A 300 -13.49 42.43 35.60
N PHE A 301 -12.25 42.02 35.84
CA PHE A 301 -11.65 42.01 37.17
C PHE A 301 -11.41 43.43 37.69
N LEU A 302 -10.95 44.35 36.83
CA LEU A 302 -10.79 45.77 37.15
C LEU A 302 -12.14 46.44 37.49
N ASP A 303 -13.19 46.16 36.72
CA ASP A 303 -14.54 46.65 36.98
C ASP A 303 -15.09 46.13 38.32
N ALA A 304 -14.87 44.84 38.63
CA ALA A 304 -15.23 44.26 39.91
C ALA A 304 -14.46 44.90 41.09
N ILE A 305 -13.17 45.21 40.91
CA ILE A 305 -12.37 45.92 41.93
C ILE A 305 -12.90 47.35 42.14
N ILE A 306 -13.13 48.10 41.05
CA ILE A 306 -13.60 49.49 41.12
C ILE A 306 -14.97 49.55 41.78
N THR A 307 -15.89 48.66 41.40
CA THR A 307 -17.22 48.54 42.00
C THR A 307 -17.13 48.17 43.48
N SER A 308 -16.27 47.20 43.85
CA SER A 308 -16.06 46.84 45.25
C SER A 308 -15.49 47.97 46.10
N VAL A 309 -14.62 48.80 45.55
CA VAL A 309 -14.08 49.99 46.24
C VAL A 309 -15.13 51.09 46.36
N HIS A 310 -15.97 51.29 45.34
CA HIS A 310 -17.00 52.32 45.34
C HIS A 310 -18.15 52.00 46.29
N GLU A 311 -18.59 50.74 46.33
CA GLU A 311 -19.71 50.27 47.15
C GLU A 311 -19.28 49.85 48.56
N GLY A 312 -17.98 49.70 48.80
CA GLY A 312 -17.43 49.25 50.09
C GLY A 312 -17.69 47.77 50.39
N ASP A 313 -18.03 46.98 49.36
CA ASP A 313 -18.38 45.56 49.48
C ASP A 313 -17.46 44.70 48.59
N LEU A 314 -16.91 43.62 49.15
CA LEU A 314 -16.03 42.69 48.44
C LEU A 314 -16.78 41.57 47.69
N HIS A 315 -18.11 41.49 47.82
CA HIS A 315 -18.91 40.49 47.10
C HIS A 315 -18.73 40.49 45.57
N PRO A 316 -18.62 41.63 44.86
CA PRO A 316 -18.38 41.65 43.41
C PRO A 316 -17.10 40.92 42.99
N ILE A 317 -16.00 41.10 43.73
CA ILE A 317 -14.75 40.36 43.51
C ILE A 317 -14.94 38.86 43.78
N GLY A 318 -15.63 38.51 44.88
CA GLY A 318 -15.96 37.11 45.21
C GLY A 318 -16.79 36.41 44.13
N ASN A 319 -17.77 37.12 43.56
CA ASN A 319 -18.61 36.61 42.46
C ASN A 319 -17.80 36.38 41.18
N CYS A 320 -16.83 37.24 40.89
CA CYS A 320 -15.92 37.06 39.75
C CYS A 320 -15.09 35.77 39.90
N PHE A 321 -14.47 35.55 41.06
CA PHE A 321 -13.71 34.32 41.34
C PHE A 321 -14.58 33.05 41.28
N MET A 322 -15.79 33.09 41.86
CA MET A 322 -16.70 31.94 41.83
C MET A 322 -17.16 31.62 40.41
N THR A 323 -17.33 32.63 39.55
CA THR A 323 -17.71 32.42 38.15
C THR A 323 -16.57 31.77 37.35
N ILE A 324 -15.33 32.23 37.55
CA ILE A 324 -14.13 31.62 36.94
C ILE A 324 -13.97 30.17 37.40
N TYR A 325 -14.13 29.91 38.71
CA TYR A 325 -14.05 28.57 39.28
C TYR A 325 -15.11 27.62 38.70
N ASN A 326 -16.37 28.08 38.61
CA ASN A 326 -17.46 27.28 38.06
C ASN A 326 -17.26 27.01 36.55
N PHE A 327 -16.70 27.96 35.81
CA PHE A 327 -16.33 27.77 34.42
C PHE A 327 -15.25 26.70 34.26
N ALA A 328 -14.15 26.80 35.01
CA ALA A 328 -13.07 25.81 34.98
C ALA A 328 -13.56 24.40 35.37
N ARG A 329 -14.43 24.31 36.38
CA ARG A 329 -15.07 23.05 36.79
C ARG A 329 -15.96 22.47 35.68
N GLY A 330 -16.70 23.30 34.95
CA GLY A 330 -17.53 22.88 33.82
C GLY A 330 -16.70 22.32 32.66
N VAL A 331 -15.56 22.95 32.36
CA VAL A 331 -14.61 22.46 31.34
C VAL A 331 -14.05 21.09 31.73
N ILE A 332 -13.57 20.93 32.97
CA ILE A 332 -13.04 19.65 33.48
C ILE A 332 -14.12 18.56 33.43
N SER A 333 -15.34 18.87 33.86
CA SER A 333 -16.46 17.91 33.81
C SER A 333 -16.78 17.46 32.39
N THR A 334 -16.66 18.35 31.40
CA THR A 334 -16.90 18.04 29.99
C THR A 334 -15.80 17.14 29.43
N ILE A 335 -14.54 17.41 29.78
CA ILE A 335 -13.40 16.55 29.40
C ILE A 335 -13.55 15.15 29.98
N VAL A 336 -13.90 15.03 31.26
CA VAL A 336 -14.14 13.73 31.91
C VAL A 336 -15.28 12.97 31.24
N ALA A 337 -16.36 13.65 30.85
CA ALA A 337 -17.48 13.03 30.13
C ALA A 337 -17.08 12.54 28.73
N ILE A 338 -16.22 13.27 28.02
CA ILE A 338 -15.70 12.87 26.71
C ILE A 338 -14.79 11.64 26.86
N ILE A 339 -13.87 11.65 27.84
CA ILE A 339 -13.00 10.50 28.13
C ILE A 339 -13.84 9.28 28.53
N GLY A 340 -14.87 9.46 29.35
CA GLY A 340 -15.82 8.40 29.70
C GLY A 340 -16.52 7.79 28.48
N ARG A 341 -17.01 8.63 27.54
CA ARG A 341 -17.62 8.12 26.30
C ARG A 341 -16.65 7.40 25.38
N ILE A 342 -15.39 7.85 25.32
CA ILE A 342 -14.34 7.15 24.57
C ILE A 342 -14.04 5.79 25.21
N TRP A 343 -13.98 5.74 26.54
CA TRP A 343 -13.78 4.50 27.29
C TRP A 343 -14.95 3.52 27.13
N ASP A 344 -16.19 3.99 27.23
CA ASP A 344 -17.40 3.19 27.01
C ASP A 344 -17.46 2.64 25.57
N PHE A 345 -17.02 3.43 24.59
CA PHE A 345 -16.89 2.97 23.20
C PHE A 345 -15.83 1.88 23.06
N ILE A 346 -14.65 2.03 23.69
CA ILE A 346 -13.58 1.03 23.64
C ILE A 346 -14.01 -0.29 24.31
N THR A 347 -14.69 -0.21 25.47
CA THR A 347 -15.15 -1.38 26.23
C THR A 347 -16.39 -2.05 25.63
N PHE A 348 -17.17 -1.37 24.79
CA PHE A 348 -18.23 -2.01 24.01
C PHE A 348 -17.69 -3.02 22.97
N TRP A 349 -16.45 -2.83 22.52
CA TRP A 349 -15.78 -3.72 21.55
C TRP A 349 -14.80 -4.71 22.20
N SER A 350 -14.64 -4.70 23.53
CA SER A 350 -13.88 -5.70 24.30
C SER A 350 -14.84 -6.70 24.95
#